data_AF-A0A067BID5-F1
#
_entry.id   AF-A0A067BID5-F1
#
_cell.length_a   1.000
_cell.length_b   1.000
_cell.length_c   1.000
_cell.angle_alpha   90.00
_cell.angle_beta   90.00
_cell.angle_gamma   90.00
#
_symmetry.space_group_name_H-M   'P 1'
#
loop_
_entity.id
_entity.type
_entity.pdbx_description
1 polymer ?
#
loop_
_entity_poly.entity_id
_entity_poly.type
_entity_poly.pdbx_seq_one_letter_code
_entity_poly.pdbx_strand_id
1 'polypeptide(L)'
;MAFLTSTASDAFEARWAELRTLLSPEVQGPFDAFVTDIVSALRDTQRSRVAAPTEIVTLNVGGTRFATLRETLLRFEDGYFHALLQWPPNDNGEYFLDFDPALFAPIMTYLRSGHLPLDHIPGDAQADFYKLFDFLQLPPLAAWDAAHCHDDILLSAGDAVMGKQRGSNAFVGAVAVTPLRRFCVSAKTASSFEVGYCPREASREEGTTVHGYVLSIEIHSAGEIHAVLKAYPAKSPKPLPPVV
;
A
#
# COMPACT_ATOMS: atom_id res chain seq x y z
N MET A 1 -11.65 -40.80 4.54
CA MET A 1 -11.90 -39.42 4.98
C MET A 1 -11.97 -38.57 3.72
N ALA A 2 -13.15 -38.07 3.38
CA ALA A 2 -13.40 -37.33 2.15
C ALA A 2 -13.07 -35.84 2.34
N PHE A 3 -12.35 -35.26 1.38
CA PHE A 3 -12.02 -33.84 1.33
C PHE A 3 -13.28 -33.01 1.05
N LEU A 4 -13.64 -32.13 1.99
CA LEU A 4 -14.63 -31.08 1.81
C LEU A 4 -13.91 -29.82 1.31
N THR A 5 -13.81 -29.63 0.00
CA THR A 5 -13.40 -28.35 -0.60
C THR A 5 -14.03 -28.16 -1.99
N SER A 6 -15.30 -27.78 -2.05
CA SER A 6 -15.88 -27.06 -3.21
C SER A 6 -17.28 -26.57 -2.85
N THR A 7 -17.39 -25.41 -2.20
CA THR A 7 -18.71 -24.78 -1.95
C THR A 7 -18.78 -23.41 -2.59
N ALA A 8 -17.67 -22.67 -2.61
CA ALA A 8 -17.60 -21.34 -3.22
C ALA A 8 -17.60 -21.38 -4.76
N SER A 9 -16.90 -22.36 -5.38
CA SER A 9 -16.89 -22.54 -6.83
C SER A 9 -18.28 -22.92 -7.35
N ASP A 10 -18.93 -23.86 -6.67
CA ASP A 10 -20.26 -24.35 -7.04
C ASP A 10 -21.32 -23.25 -6.91
N ALA A 11 -21.22 -22.39 -5.87
CA ALA A 11 -22.10 -21.24 -5.69
C ALA A 11 -21.89 -20.15 -6.76
N PHE A 12 -20.65 -19.95 -7.20
CA PHE A 12 -20.34 -19.03 -8.30
C PHE A 12 -20.91 -19.53 -9.63
N GLU A 13 -20.68 -20.80 -9.97
CA GLU A 13 -21.17 -21.41 -11.21
C GLU A 13 -22.70 -21.41 -11.27
N ALA A 14 -23.38 -21.68 -10.15
CA ALA A 14 -24.83 -21.61 -10.06
C ALA A 14 -25.37 -20.20 -10.32
N ARG A 15 -24.77 -19.18 -9.69
CA ARG A 15 -25.17 -17.77 -9.88
C ARG A 15 -24.83 -17.26 -11.29
N TRP A 16 -23.72 -17.72 -11.85
CA TRP A 16 -23.32 -17.41 -13.22
C TRP A 16 -24.31 -17.98 -14.24
N ALA A 17 -24.73 -19.24 -14.06
CA ALA A 17 -25.73 -19.87 -14.90
C ALA A 17 -27.06 -19.12 -14.87
N GLU A 18 -27.51 -18.66 -13.70
CA GLU A 18 -28.72 -17.83 -13.55
C GLU A 18 -28.58 -16.50 -14.31
N LEU A 19 -27.48 -15.77 -14.12
CA LEU A 19 -27.26 -14.47 -14.78
C LEU A 19 -27.15 -14.59 -16.30
N ARG A 20 -26.59 -15.69 -16.83
CA ARG A 20 -26.53 -15.94 -18.27
C ARG A 20 -27.91 -16.04 -18.92
N THR A 21 -28.93 -16.50 -18.18
CA THR A 21 -30.30 -16.58 -18.70
C THR A 21 -30.97 -15.21 -18.89
N LEU A 22 -30.44 -14.17 -18.25
CA LEU A 22 -30.96 -12.80 -18.36
C LEU A 22 -30.46 -12.08 -19.62
N LEU A 23 -29.49 -12.65 -20.34
CA LEU A 23 -28.95 -12.07 -21.56
C LEU A 23 -29.79 -12.49 -22.77
N SER A 24 -30.05 -11.55 -23.69
CA SER A 24 -30.76 -11.84 -24.93
C SER A 24 -29.91 -12.72 -25.87
N PRO A 25 -30.54 -13.51 -26.77
CA PRO A 25 -29.82 -14.38 -27.71
C PRO A 25 -28.81 -13.65 -28.60
N GLU A 26 -29.08 -12.38 -28.91
CA GLU A 26 -28.22 -11.52 -29.73
C GLU A 26 -26.92 -11.10 -29.00
N VAL A 27 -26.95 -11.06 -27.66
CA VAL A 27 -25.83 -10.63 -26.82
C VAL A 27 -25.01 -11.81 -26.29
N GLN A 28 -25.60 -13.00 -26.20
CA GLN A 28 -24.91 -14.20 -25.69
C GLN A 28 -23.64 -14.55 -26.46
N GLY A 29 -23.67 -14.52 -27.80
CA GLY A 29 -22.50 -14.83 -28.64
C GLY A 29 -21.32 -13.87 -28.42
N PRO A 30 -21.51 -12.55 -28.57
CA PRO A 30 -20.47 -11.55 -28.29
C PRO A 30 -19.94 -11.61 -26.85
N PHE A 31 -20.81 -11.90 -25.88
CA PHE A 31 -20.43 -12.00 -24.48
C PHE A 31 -19.58 -13.24 -24.19
N ASP A 32 -19.90 -14.40 -24.77
CA ASP A 32 -19.10 -15.62 -24.63
C ASP A 32 -17.72 -15.48 -25.28
N ALA A 33 -17.62 -14.77 -26.41
CA ALA A 33 -16.34 -14.40 -27.01
C ALA A 33 -15.50 -13.53 -26.06
N PHE A 34 -16.11 -12.50 -25.47
CA PHE A 34 -15.44 -11.62 -24.50
C PHE A 34 -14.94 -12.35 -23.25
N VAL A 35 -15.77 -13.26 -22.68
CA VAL A 35 -15.36 -14.09 -21.53
C VAL A 35 -14.17 -14.99 -21.92
N THR A 36 -14.20 -15.55 -23.13
CA THR A 36 -13.11 -16.38 -23.66
C THR A 36 -11.82 -15.57 -23.79
N ASP A 37 -11.90 -14.34 -24.30
CA ASP A 37 -10.75 -13.44 -24.44
C ASP A 37 -10.16 -13.07 -23.07
N ILE A 38 -11.01 -12.75 -22.08
CA ILE A 38 -10.55 -12.49 -20.70
C ILE A 38 -9.84 -13.73 -20.13
N VAL A 39 -10.44 -14.92 -20.27
CA VAL A 39 -9.85 -16.15 -19.75
C VAL A 39 -8.52 -16.46 -20.44
N SER A 40 -8.41 -16.21 -21.75
CA SER A 40 -7.16 -16.37 -22.50
C SER A 40 -6.10 -15.38 -22.01
N ALA A 41 -6.43 -14.10 -21.89
CA ALA A 41 -5.52 -13.07 -21.40
C ALA A 41 -5.04 -13.37 -19.96
N LEU A 42 -5.93 -13.86 -19.09
CA LEU A 42 -5.57 -14.30 -17.75
C LEU A 42 -4.62 -15.51 -17.76
N ARG A 43 -4.85 -16.49 -18.65
CA ARG A 43 -3.96 -17.64 -18.82
C ARG A 43 -2.60 -17.24 -19.37
N ASP A 44 -2.55 -16.30 -20.32
CA ASP A 44 -1.29 -15.78 -20.86
C ASP A 44 -0.53 -14.98 -19.81
N THR A 45 -1.23 -14.20 -18.99
CA THR A 45 -0.67 -13.52 -17.80
C THR A 45 -0.16 -14.53 -16.75
N GLN A 46 -0.83 -15.68 -16.59
CA GLN A 46 -0.33 -16.76 -15.73
C GLN A 46 0.85 -17.50 -16.34
N ARG A 47 0.90 -17.69 -17.67
CA ARG A 47 2.03 -18.28 -18.38
C ARG A 47 3.25 -17.37 -18.36
N SER A 48 3.09 -16.05 -18.45
CA SER A 48 4.19 -15.10 -18.21
C SER A 48 4.64 -15.06 -16.75
N ARG A 49 3.83 -15.57 -15.82
CA ARG A 49 4.19 -15.81 -14.40
C ARG A 49 4.79 -17.19 -14.14
N VAL A 50 4.89 -18.08 -15.14
CA VAL A 50 5.70 -19.30 -15.00
C VAL A 50 7.15 -18.87 -15.08
N ALA A 51 7.77 -18.81 -13.90
CA ALA A 51 9.10 -18.28 -13.63
C ALA A 51 10.13 -18.77 -14.65
N ALA A 52 10.89 -17.83 -15.21
CA ALA A 52 12.21 -18.10 -15.75
C ALA A 52 13.06 -18.81 -14.67
N PRO A 53 14.16 -19.49 -15.00
CA PRO A 53 15.06 -20.06 -13.99
C PRO A 53 15.32 -19.02 -12.90
N THR A 54 15.12 -19.39 -11.64
CA THR A 54 15.28 -18.51 -10.48
C THR A 54 16.69 -17.91 -10.48
N GLU A 55 16.80 -16.70 -11.05
CA GLU A 55 18.06 -15.99 -11.19
C GLU A 55 18.48 -15.46 -9.82
N ILE A 56 19.62 -15.93 -9.33
CA ILE A 56 20.19 -15.45 -8.07
C ILE A 56 21.01 -14.20 -8.38
N VAL A 57 20.65 -13.10 -7.73
CA VAL A 57 21.39 -11.84 -7.76
C VAL A 57 22.22 -11.73 -6.48
N THR A 58 23.48 -11.33 -6.64
CA THR A 58 24.37 -11.02 -5.51
C THR A 58 24.51 -9.51 -5.35
N LEU A 59 24.14 -9.02 -4.17
CA LEU A 59 24.36 -7.63 -3.73
C LEU A 59 25.54 -7.60 -2.78
N ASN A 60 26.50 -6.71 -3.02
CA ASN A 60 27.63 -6.46 -2.14
C ASN A 60 27.40 -5.13 -1.41
N VAL A 61 26.97 -5.19 -0.15
CA VAL A 61 26.58 -4.02 0.64
C VAL A 61 27.66 -3.71 1.67
N GLY A 62 28.40 -2.62 1.48
CA GLY A 62 29.50 -2.23 2.36
C GLY A 62 30.58 -3.31 2.52
N GLY A 63 30.74 -4.20 1.54
CA GLY A 63 31.66 -5.35 1.58
C GLY A 63 31.02 -6.69 1.98
N THR A 64 29.77 -6.70 2.45
CA THR A 64 29.04 -7.93 2.81
C THR A 64 28.16 -8.40 1.67
N ARG A 65 28.26 -9.68 1.32
CA ARG A 65 27.47 -10.27 0.22
C ARG A 65 26.13 -10.79 0.70
N PHE A 66 25.06 -10.33 0.05
CA PHE A 66 23.71 -10.82 0.18
C PHE A 66 23.31 -11.48 -1.14
N ALA A 67 22.76 -12.68 -1.08
CA ALA A 67 22.20 -13.37 -2.24
C ALA A 67 20.69 -13.49 -2.11
N THR A 68 19.97 -13.26 -3.21
CA THR A 68 18.51 -13.44 -3.26
C THR A 68 18.04 -13.66 -4.69
N LEU A 69 16.78 -14.01 -4.86
CA LEU A 69 16.16 -14.13 -6.18
C LEU A 69 15.96 -12.74 -6.80
N ARG A 70 16.14 -12.64 -8.12
CA ARG A 70 15.80 -11.45 -8.91
C ARG A 70 14.36 -11.00 -8.65
N GLU A 71 13.44 -11.95 -8.58
CA GLU A 71 12.02 -11.70 -8.26
C GLU A 71 11.83 -11.06 -6.87
N THR A 72 12.65 -11.42 -5.88
CA THR A 72 12.59 -10.79 -4.55
C THR A 72 12.94 -9.30 -4.60
N LEU A 73 13.94 -8.93 -5.41
CA LEU A 73 14.33 -7.52 -5.58
C LEU A 73 13.30 -6.73 -6.39
N LEU A 74 12.59 -7.40 -7.30
CA LEU A 74 11.55 -6.80 -8.15
C LEU A 74 10.14 -6.95 -7.57
N ARG A 75 10.00 -7.40 -6.32
CA ARG A 75 8.70 -7.63 -5.66
C ARG A 75 7.82 -6.37 -5.66
N PHE A 76 8.43 -5.22 -5.45
CA PHE A 76 7.75 -3.94 -5.40
C PHE A 76 8.03 -3.18 -6.70
N GLU A 77 6.97 -2.84 -7.42
CA GLU A 77 7.04 -2.10 -8.68
C GLU A 77 7.70 -0.73 -8.47
N ASP A 78 8.40 -0.25 -9.50
CA ASP A 78 9.01 1.09 -9.58
C ASP A 78 10.03 1.47 -8.48
N GLY A 79 10.56 0.50 -7.72
CA GLY A 79 11.61 0.73 -6.72
C GLY A 79 13.04 0.81 -7.29
N TYR A 80 14.01 1.22 -6.47
CA TYR A 80 15.43 1.34 -6.83
C TYR A 80 16.01 0.10 -7.53
N PHE A 81 15.62 -1.10 -7.09
CA PHE A 81 16.13 -2.35 -7.64
C PHE A 81 15.72 -2.60 -9.10
N HIS A 82 14.61 -2.04 -9.57
CA HIS A 82 14.24 -2.09 -10.98
C HIS A 82 15.25 -1.36 -11.85
N ALA A 83 15.72 -0.19 -11.40
CA ALA A 83 16.76 0.56 -12.08
C ALA A 83 18.13 -0.10 -11.95
N LEU A 84 18.47 -0.59 -10.74
CA LEU A 84 19.75 -1.27 -10.48
C LEU A 84 19.96 -2.47 -11.42
N LEU A 85 18.93 -3.31 -11.57
CA LEU A 85 19.00 -4.53 -12.38
C LEU A 85 18.96 -4.29 -13.90
N GLN A 86 18.81 -3.03 -14.34
CA GLN A 86 19.02 -2.67 -15.75
C GLN A 86 20.50 -2.46 -16.07
N TRP A 87 21.33 -2.23 -15.05
CA TRP A 87 22.77 -2.10 -15.24
C TRP A 87 23.45 -3.46 -15.18
N PRO A 88 24.54 -3.66 -15.93
CA PRO A 88 25.34 -4.87 -15.81
C PRO A 88 25.99 -4.92 -14.40
N PRO A 89 26.10 -6.11 -13.80
CA PRO A 89 26.87 -6.26 -12.57
C PRO A 89 28.36 -5.99 -12.82
N ASN A 90 29.14 -5.89 -11.75
CA ASN A 90 30.60 -5.79 -11.86
C ASN A 90 31.23 -7.09 -12.39
N ASP A 91 32.57 -7.08 -12.55
CA ASP A 91 33.34 -8.23 -13.07
C ASP A 91 33.17 -9.53 -12.26
N ASN A 92 32.72 -9.44 -11.01
CA ASN A 92 32.44 -10.59 -10.13
C ASN A 92 30.97 -11.06 -10.20
N GLY A 93 30.13 -10.42 -11.02
CA GLY A 93 28.69 -10.70 -11.08
C GLY A 93 27.91 -10.12 -9.90
N GLU A 94 28.43 -9.09 -9.24
CA GLU A 94 27.83 -8.47 -8.04
C GLU A 94 27.38 -7.03 -8.30
N TYR A 95 26.33 -6.59 -7.60
CA TYR A 95 25.93 -5.19 -7.52
C TYR A 95 26.41 -4.58 -6.21
N PHE A 96 27.28 -3.57 -6.27
CA PHE A 96 27.80 -2.91 -5.09
C PHE A 96 26.88 -1.78 -4.59
N LEU A 97 26.62 -1.76 -3.29
CA LEU A 97 25.86 -0.72 -2.58
C LEU A 97 26.69 -0.20 -1.41
N ASP A 98 26.94 1.10 -1.38
CA ASP A 98 27.76 1.75 -0.35
C ASP A 98 26.94 2.08 0.91
N PHE A 99 26.44 1.04 1.60
CA PHE A 99 25.66 1.16 2.82
C PHE A 99 26.13 0.22 3.91
N ASP A 100 25.74 0.51 5.16
CA ASP A 100 25.98 -0.39 6.28
C ASP A 100 25.19 -1.71 6.08
N PRO A 101 25.89 -2.87 6.02
CA PRO A 101 25.24 -4.16 5.87
C PRO A 101 24.30 -4.51 7.03
N ALA A 102 24.52 -3.99 8.24
CA ALA A 102 23.64 -4.24 9.38
C ALA A 102 22.25 -3.63 9.18
N LEU A 103 22.19 -2.44 8.57
CA LEU A 103 20.93 -1.77 8.23
C LEU A 103 20.22 -2.41 7.03
N PHE A 104 20.97 -3.11 6.17
CA PHE A 104 20.44 -3.76 4.98
C PHE A 104 19.81 -5.14 5.27
N ALA A 105 20.22 -5.84 6.33
CA ALA A 105 19.65 -7.15 6.67
C ALA A 105 18.12 -7.12 6.94
N PRO A 106 17.56 -6.12 7.67
CA PRO A 106 16.12 -5.95 7.78
C PRO A 106 15.43 -5.66 6.44
N ILE A 107 16.08 -4.91 5.53
CA ILE A 107 15.56 -4.67 4.16
C ILE A 107 15.42 -5.98 3.39
N MET A 108 16.42 -6.86 3.46
CA MET A 108 16.35 -8.18 2.82
C MET A 108 15.21 -9.03 3.37
N THR A 109 14.94 -8.93 4.67
CA THR A 109 13.79 -9.60 5.29
C THR A 109 12.48 -9.03 4.73
N TYR A 110 12.37 -7.70 4.66
CA TYR A 110 11.21 -7.02 4.09
C TYR A 110 10.96 -7.39 2.62
N LEU A 111 11.99 -7.43 1.78
CA LEU A 111 11.84 -7.84 0.37
C LEU A 111 11.35 -9.30 0.25
N ARG A 112 11.85 -10.19 1.11
CA ARG A 112 11.48 -11.63 1.10
C ARG A 112 10.09 -11.90 1.63
N SER A 113 9.71 -11.33 2.77
CA SER A 113 8.44 -11.65 3.45
C SER A 113 7.36 -10.58 3.27
N GLY A 114 7.74 -9.32 3.05
CA GLY A 114 6.86 -8.16 3.14
C GLY A 114 6.72 -7.61 4.56
N HIS A 115 7.35 -8.27 5.54
CA HIS A 115 7.36 -7.83 6.94
C HIS A 115 8.71 -7.18 7.27
N LEU A 116 8.67 -5.94 7.77
CA LEU A 116 9.86 -5.25 8.23
C LEU A 116 10.00 -5.38 9.76
N PRO A 117 11.06 -6.05 10.25
CA PRO A 117 11.26 -6.24 11.68
C PRO A 117 11.91 -5.02 12.33
N LEU A 118 11.15 -3.94 12.52
CA LEU A 118 11.64 -2.69 13.12
C LEU A 118 12.21 -2.87 14.53
N ASP A 119 11.71 -3.85 15.28
CA ASP A 119 12.16 -4.16 16.65
C ASP A 119 13.61 -4.66 16.70
N HIS A 120 14.17 -5.10 15.57
CA HIS A 120 15.55 -5.55 15.46
C HIS A 120 16.52 -4.41 15.10
N ILE A 121 16.01 -3.18 14.92
CA ILE A 121 16.80 -2.00 14.57
C ILE A 121 17.03 -1.19 15.85
N PRO A 122 18.29 -1.03 16.30
CA PRO A 122 18.62 -0.19 17.45
C PRO A 122 18.08 1.24 17.30
N GLY A 123 17.63 1.83 18.41
CA GLY A 123 16.96 3.14 18.38
C GLY A 123 17.83 4.27 17.82
N ASP A 124 19.14 4.24 18.08
CA ASP A 124 20.14 5.15 17.52
C ASP A 124 20.38 4.95 16.02
N ALA A 125 20.16 3.74 15.50
CA ALA A 125 20.32 3.38 14.09
C ALA A 125 19.06 3.62 13.24
N GLN A 126 17.89 3.86 13.86
CA GLN A 126 16.62 4.02 13.13
C GLN A 126 16.64 5.15 12.11
N ALA A 127 17.27 6.29 12.44
CA ALA A 127 17.31 7.43 11.54
C ALA A 127 18.04 7.09 10.22
N ASP A 128 19.16 6.38 10.31
CA ASP A 128 19.94 5.98 9.14
C ASP A 128 19.27 4.84 8.37
N PHE A 129 18.61 3.92 9.08
CA PHE A 129 17.76 2.91 8.45
C PHE A 129 16.67 3.54 7.58
N TYR A 130 15.97 4.56 8.07
CA TYR A 130 14.93 5.23 7.28
C TYR A 130 15.51 6.00 6.08
N LYS A 131 16.71 6.58 6.20
CA LYS A 131 17.38 7.18 5.04
C LYS A 131 17.69 6.14 3.96
N LEU A 132 18.15 4.95 4.36
CA LEU A 132 18.37 3.83 3.45
C LEU A 132 17.06 3.35 2.81
N PHE A 133 16.00 3.17 3.62
CA PHE A 133 14.68 2.76 3.14
C PHE A 133 14.13 3.74 2.09
N ASP A 134 14.23 5.05 2.37
CA ASP A 134 13.85 6.13 1.46
C ASP A 134 14.72 6.11 0.19
N PHE A 135 16.04 5.94 0.31
CA PHE A 135 16.97 5.88 -0.82
C PHE A 135 16.63 4.73 -1.78
N LEU A 136 16.30 3.56 -1.23
CA LEU A 136 15.90 2.39 -2.01
C LEU A 136 14.50 2.54 -2.63
N GLN A 137 13.80 3.65 -2.36
CA GLN A 137 12.47 3.93 -2.86
C GLN A 137 11.50 2.78 -2.57
N LEU A 138 11.63 2.18 -1.39
CA LEU A 138 10.77 1.08 -1.00
C LEU A 138 9.39 1.61 -0.61
N PRO A 139 8.32 0.85 -0.90
CA PRO A 139 6.97 1.30 -0.58
C PRO A 139 6.85 1.54 0.92
N PRO A 140 6.18 2.63 1.33
CA PRO A 140 6.06 2.99 2.73
C PRO A 140 5.46 1.84 3.53
N LEU A 141 5.96 1.67 4.77
CA LEU A 141 5.58 0.63 5.73
C LEU A 141 4.13 0.72 6.23
N ALA A 142 3.31 1.52 5.56
CA ALA A 142 1.99 1.94 5.97
C ALA A 142 0.96 0.84 5.73
N ALA A 143 1.05 -0.27 6.46
CA ALA A 143 -0.11 -1.09 6.70
C ALA A 143 -1.00 -0.37 7.73
N TRP A 144 -2.27 -0.17 7.39
CA TRP A 144 -3.30 0.30 8.30
C TRP A 144 -3.80 -0.88 9.14
N ASP A 145 -3.96 -0.64 10.44
CA ASP A 145 -4.48 -1.62 11.38
C ASP A 145 -6.00 -1.65 11.28
N ALA A 146 -6.52 -2.57 10.47
CA ALA A 146 -7.95 -2.73 10.22
C ALA A 146 -8.78 -2.86 11.52
N ALA A 147 -8.23 -3.50 12.56
CA ALA A 147 -8.92 -3.72 13.83
C ALA A 147 -9.02 -2.45 14.70
N HIS A 148 -8.26 -1.41 14.36
CA HIS A 148 -8.20 -0.16 15.12
C HIS A 148 -8.57 1.08 14.29
N CYS A 149 -8.88 0.92 13.00
CA CYS A 149 -9.47 1.97 12.17
C CYS A 149 -10.98 2.09 12.41
N HIS A 150 -11.55 3.25 12.08
CA HIS A 150 -12.99 3.48 12.11
C HIS A 150 -13.73 2.63 11.06
N ASP A 151 -14.95 2.19 11.34
CA ASP A 151 -15.75 1.32 10.46
C ASP A 151 -16.10 1.91 9.07
N ASP A 152 -15.88 3.21 8.86
CA ASP A 152 -16.15 3.91 7.59
C ASP A 152 -14.90 3.94 6.69
N ILE A 153 -13.81 3.30 7.13
CA ILE A 153 -12.56 3.12 6.40
C ILE A 153 -12.59 1.79 5.64
N LEU A 154 -12.37 1.88 4.33
CA LEU A 154 -12.13 0.73 3.49
C LEU A 154 -10.62 0.63 3.19
N LEU A 155 -10.04 -0.51 3.53
CA LEU A 155 -8.65 -0.83 3.20
C LEU A 155 -8.56 -1.58 1.88
N SER A 156 -7.50 -1.30 1.13
CA SER A 156 -7.21 -1.90 -0.17
C SER A 156 -5.70 -1.98 -0.40
N ALA A 157 -5.29 -2.68 -1.46
CA ALA A 157 -3.87 -2.87 -1.81
C ALA A 157 -3.04 -3.45 -0.65
N GLY A 158 -3.53 -4.54 -0.03
CA GLY A 158 -2.83 -5.19 1.09
C GLY A 158 -2.72 -4.29 2.32
N ASP A 159 -3.83 -3.64 2.68
CA ASP A 159 -3.94 -2.70 3.81
C ASP A 159 -3.07 -1.44 3.71
N ALA A 160 -2.50 -1.14 2.53
CA ALA A 160 -1.67 0.03 2.32
C ALA A 160 -2.46 1.29 1.95
N VAL A 161 -3.62 1.12 1.32
CA VAL A 161 -4.43 2.22 0.82
C VAL A 161 -5.75 2.25 1.59
N MET A 162 -6.02 3.41 2.19
CA MET A 162 -7.26 3.69 2.88
C MET A 162 -8.14 4.63 2.04
N GLY A 163 -9.42 4.28 1.92
CA GLY A 163 -10.45 5.15 1.39
C GLY A 163 -11.59 5.33 2.38
N LYS A 164 -12.18 6.53 2.43
CA LYS A 164 -13.42 6.76 3.16
C LYS A 164 -14.61 6.25 2.34
N GLN A 165 -15.39 5.33 2.89
CA GLN A 165 -16.48 4.68 2.17
C GLN A 165 -17.69 5.61 1.98
N ARG A 166 -17.99 6.46 2.97
CA ARG A 166 -19.15 7.37 2.95
C ARG A 166 -18.70 8.82 2.77
N GLY A 167 -19.41 9.58 1.94
CA GLY A 167 -19.19 11.02 1.75
C GLY A 167 -19.71 11.88 2.91
N SER A 168 -19.72 11.38 4.15
CA SER A 168 -20.14 12.16 5.30
C SER A 168 -19.13 13.28 5.60
N ASN A 169 -19.56 14.35 6.27
CA ASN A 169 -18.65 15.39 6.77
C ASN A 169 -18.01 15.01 8.13
N ALA A 170 -18.20 13.78 8.59
CA ALA A 170 -17.61 13.30 9.83
C ALA A 170 -16.11 13.01 9.66
N PHE A 171 -15.32 13.26 10.70
CA PHE A 171 -13.94 12.80 10.73
C PHE A 171 -13.90 11.28 10.88
N VAL A 172 -12.96 10.64 10.18
CA VAL A 172 -12.67 9.21 10.33
C VAL A 172 -11.23 9.07 10.76
N GLY A 173 -10.99 8.25 11.78
CA GLY A 173 -9.66 8.03 12.32
C GLY A 173 -9.09 6.70 11.85
N ALA A 174 -7.81 6.71 11.50
CA ALA A 174 -7.07 5.55 11.04
C ALA A 174 -5.84 5.34 11.92
N VAL A 175 -5.47 4.08 12.12
CA VAL A 175 -4.30 3.71 12.92
C VAL A 175 -3.38 2.91 12.02
N ALA A 176 -2.12 3.31 11.94
CA ALA A 176 -1.10 2.52 11.26
C ALA A 176 -0.57 1.43 12.20
N VAL A 177 -0.22 0.27 11.64
CA VAL A 177 0.39 -0.85 12.38
C VAL A 177 1.74 -0.44 12.99
N THR A 178 2.45 0.49 12.34
CA THR A 178 3.71 1.07 12.82
C THR A 178 3.67 2.60 12.74
N PRO A 179 4.48 3.33 13.54
CA PRO A 179 4.53 4.79 13.47
C PRO A 179 4.90 5.30 12.08
N LEU A 180 3.99 6.02 11.44
CA LEU A 180 4.22 6.62 10.12
C LEU A 180 4.76 8.04 10.26
N ARG A 181 5.81 8.34 9.47
CA ARG A 181 6.37 9.69 9.33
C ARG A 181 5.81 10.45 8.14
N ARG A 182 5.34 9.73 7.11
CA ARG A 182 4.76 10.29 5.89
C ARG A 182 3.65 9.37 5.39
N PHE A 183 2.66 9.95 4.74
CA PHE A 183 1.64 9.25 3.98
C PHE A 183 1.19 10.18 2.84
N CYS A 184 0.62 9.61 1.78
CA CYS A 184 0.12 10.37 0.65
C CYS A 184 -1.41 10.46 0.73
N VAL A 185 -1.96 11.61 0.36
CA VAL A 185 -3.40 11.80 0.22
C VAL A 185 -3.72 12.01 -1.25
N SER A 186 -4.67 11.24 -1.77
CA SER A 186 -5.20 11.41 -3.11
C SER A 186 -6.61 11.99 -3.02
N ALA A 187 -6.87 13.05 -3.78
CA ALA A 187 -8.14 13.73 -3.83
C ALA A 187 -8.44 14.19 -5.27
N LYS A 188 -9.71 14.45 -5.58
CA LYS A 188 -10.13 14.95 -6.91
C LYS A 188 -9.68 16.40 -7.13
N THR A 189 -9.56 16.79 -8.40
CA THR A 189 -9.07 18.12 -8.86
C THR A 189 -9.86 19.33 -8.37
N ALA A 190 -11.08 19.15 -7.87
CA ALA A 190 -11.80 20.16 -7.11
C ALA A 190 -12.33 19.51 -5.83
N SER A 191 -11.67 19.75 -4.69
CA SER A 191 -12.04 19.13 -3.42
C SER A 191 -11.62 19.98 -2.23
N SER A 192 -12.36 19.85 -1.13
CA SER A 192 -12.01 20.37 0.19
C SER A 192 -12.01 19.20 1.16
N PHE A 193 -10.90 18.99 1.87
CA PHE A 193 -10.77 17.93 2.85
C PHE A 193 -9.82 18.34 3.98
N GLU A 194 -9.95 17.69 5.13
CA GLU A 194 -9.05 17.89 6.26
C GLU A 194 -8.31 16.58 6.55
N VAL A 195 -7.02 16.70 6.87
CA VAL A 195 -6.18 15.56 7.23
C VAL A 195 -5.25 15.92 8.37
N GLY A 196 -5.08 15.04 9.36
CA GLY A 196 -4.31 15.37 10.53
C GLY A 196 -4.16 14.25 11.54
N TYR A 197 -3.64 14.61 12.71
CA TYR A 197 -3.36 13.68 13.79
C TYR A 197 -4.36 13.89 14.94
N CYS A 198 -4.90 12.79 15.45
CA CYS A 198 -5.70 12.76 16.67
C CYS A 198 -5.18 11.66 17.61
N PRO A 199 -5.41 11.78 18.93
CA PRO A 199 -5.14 10.68 19.86
C PRO A 199 -5.95 9.43 19.50
N ARG A 200 -5.38 8.25 19.73
CA ARG A 200 -6.02 6.94 19.40
C ARG A 200 -7.40 6.76 20.02
N GLU A 201 -7.67 7.37 21.17
CA GLU A 201 -8.96 7.29 21.86
C GLU A 201 -10.06 8.08 21.12
N ALA A 202 -9.69 9.09 20.33
CA ALA A 202 -10.60 9.94 19.57
C ALA A 202 -10.98 9.37 18.18
N SER A 203 -10.36 8.25 17.75
CA SER A 203 -10.61 7.67 16.42
C SER A 203 -11.78 6.66 16.38
N ARG A 204 -12.35 6.29 17.53
CA ARG A 204 -13.22 5.12 17.67
C ARG A 204 -14.71 5.40 17.89
N GLU A 205 -15.09 6.55 18.43
CA GLU A 205 -16.47 6.75 18.88
C GLU A 205 -17.27 7.66 17.94
N GLU A 206 -18.34 7.11 17.37
CA GLU A 206 -19.34 7.85 16.60
C GLU A 206 -19.91 9.01 17.45
N GLY A 207 -19.70 10.24 16.98
CA GLY A 207 -20.16 11.45 17.69
C GLY A 207 -19.13 12.12 18.61
N THR A 208 -17.90 11.63 18.69
CA THR A 208 -16.82 12.36 19.37
C THR A 208 -16.28 13.50 18.52
N THR A 209 -16.10 14.68 19.12
CA THR A 209 -15.38 15.79 18.49
C THR A 209 -13.94 15.38 18.31
N VAL A 210 -13.47 15.28 17.07
CA VAL A 210 -12.05 14.98 16.82
C VAL A 210 -11.20 16.16 17.28
N HIS A 211 -10.29 15.87 18.19
CA HIS A 211 -9.36 16.83 18.77
C HIS A 211 -7.95 16.53 18.28
N GLY A 212 -7.22 17.55 17.87
CA GLY A 212 -5.92 17.36 17.24
C GLY A 212 -5.49 18.51 16.35
N TYR A 213 -4.46 18.26 15.55
CA TYR A 213 -3.94 19.19 14.56
C TYR A 213 -4.29 18.67 13.17
N VAL A 214 -4.99 19.47 12.39
CA VAL A 214 -5.39 19.10 11.03
C VAL A 214 -4.97 20.19 10.06
N LEU A 215 -4.58 19.74 8.87
CA LEU A 215 -4.37 20.57 7.72
C LEU A 215 -5.66 20.56 6.90
N SER A 216 -6.32 21.70 6.81
CA SER A 216 -7.46 21.93 5.92
C SER A 216 -6.92 22.27 4.54
N ILE A 217 -7.27 21.48 3.54
CA ILE A 217 -6.77 21.61 2.17
C ILE A 217 -7.95 21.87 1.24
N GLU A 218 -7.85 22.95 0.46
CA GLU A 218 -8.77 23.31 -0.61
C GLU A 218 -8.03 23.29 -1.95
N ILE A 219 -8.53 22.50 -2.90
CA ILE A 219 -8.00 22.39 -4.25
C ILE A 219 -9.02 23.03 -5.18
N HIS A 220 -8.66 24.15 -5.79
CA HIS A 220 -9.50 24.85 -6.75
C HIS A 220 -9.40 24.22 -8.13
N SER A 221 -10.44 24.40 -8.96
CA SER A 221 -10.47 23.87 -10.33
C SER A 221 -9.33 24.36 -11.23
N ALA A 222 -8.68 25.46 -10.86
CA ALA A 222 -7.49 26.00 -11.53
C ALA A 222 -6.17 25.28 -11.14
N GLY A 223 -6.22 24.33 -10.20
CA GLY A 223 -5.04 23.64 -9.65
C GLY A 223 -4.37 24.38 -8.48
N GLU A 224 -4.90 25.53 -8.05
CA GLU A 224 -4.42 26.23 -6.86
C GLU A 224 -4.78 25.46 -5.59
N ILE A 225 -3.80 25.29 -4.70
CA ILE A 225 -3.95 24.59 -3.43
C ILE A 225 -3.81 25.60 -2.29
N HIS A 226 -4.86 25.74 -1.49
CA HIS A 226 -4.84 26.48 -0.24
C HIS A 226 -4.82 25.52 0.93
N ALA A 227 -3.83 25.65 1.81
CA ALA A 227 -3.68 24.81 2.99
C ALA A 227 -3.60 25.66 4.27
N VAL A 228 -4.41 25.33 5.27
CA VAL A 228 -4.48 26.05 6.56
C VAL A 228 -4.38 25.05 7.71
N LEU A 229 -3.41 25.27 8.61
CA LEU A 229 -3.29 24.48 9.83
C LEU A 229 -4.34 24.94 10.85
N LYS A 230 -5.17 24.00 11.31
CA LYS A 230 -6.19 24.20 12.34
C LYS A 230 -5.88 23.32 13.56
N ALA A 231 -6.11 23.86 14.75
CA ALA A 231 -6.02 23.13 16.00
C ALA A 231 -7.40 22.99 16.63
N TYR A 232 -7.81 21.76 16.92
CA TYR A 232 -9.09 21.42 17.55
C TYR A 232 -8.84 21.01 19.01
N PRO A 233 -9.12 21.88 19.99
CA PRO A 233 -8.86 21.59 21.41
C PRO A 233 -9.83 20.56 21.97
N ALA A 234 -9.36 19.72 22.89
CA ALA A 234 -10.15 18.70 23.61
C ALA A 234 -11.45 19.20 24.27
N LYS A 235 -11.55 20.50 24.55
CA LYS A 235 -12.66 21.13 25.27
C LYS A 235 -13.45 22.13 24.42
N SER A 236 -13.24 22.17 23.10
CA SER A 236 -13.91 23.10 22.20
C SER A 236 -14.37 22.40 20.92
N PRO A 237 -15.65 22.56 20.53
CA PRO A 237 -16.16 22.04 19.26
C PRO A 237 -15.70 22.87 18.05
N LYS A 238 -15.08 24.05 18.27
CA LYS A 238 -14.59 24.92 17.22
C LYS A 238 -13.06 24.93 17.18
N PRO A 239 -12.44 24.98 15.98
CA PRO A 239 -11.00 25.14 15.85
C PRO A 239 -10.57 26.49 16.42
N LEU A 240 -9.34 26.55 16.92
CA LEU A 240 -8.70 27.81 17.26
C LEU A 240 -8.59 28.69 16.00
N PRO A 241 -8.66 30.02 16.15
CA PRO A 241 -8.40 30.91 15.02
C PRO A 241 -7.01 30.62 14.44
N PRO A 242 -6.84 30.71 13.11
CA PRO A 242 -5.54 30.51 12.49
C PRO A 242 -4.54 31.50 13.07
N VAL A 243 -3.35 31.01 13.42
CA VAL A 243 -2.24 31.87 13.80
C VAL A 243 -1.73 32.52 12.51
N VAL A 244 -1.91 33.83 12.39
CA VAL A 244 -1.44 34.66 11.26
C VAL A 244 0.06 34.91 11.41
#